data_AF-A0ABD0U6F2-F1
#
_entry.id   AF-A0ABD0U6F2-F1
#
_cell.length_a   1.000
_cell.length_b   1.000
_cell.length_c   1.000
_cell.angle_alpha   90.00
_cell.angle_beta   90.00
_cell.angle_gamma   90.00
#
_symmetry.space_group_name_H-M   'P 1'
#
loop_
_entity.id
_entity.type
_entity.pdbx_description
1 polymer ?
#
loop_
_entity_poly.entity_id
_entity_poly.type
_entity_poly.pdbx_seq_one_letter_code
_entity_poly.pdbx_strand_id
1 'polypeptide(L)'
;MASIRSKAVALFSIAAICVSLLSLLSFHLLPSYARLDPVLRLPSEISGRRLEAGGDDSVGTRWAILIAGSSGYGNYRHQEDNCLPFKPSAVSQRDAELVYYWLEFCKSPEGSSKKLDAQKELIDIMTHRMHVDKSINLIGKLLFGAEKGIEVLSAFRQPLVDDWACLKSMVRIFETHCGSLSEYGIKYTRSFANICNAGISNETMAKVSAEVCSQIPSTRRSSLHRGFSA
;
A
#
# COMPACT_ATOMS: atom_id res chain seq x y z
N MET A 1 -54.51 14.66 -42.64
CA MET A 1 -53.15 14.05 -42.58
C MET A 1 -52.03 15.01 -42.12
N ALA A 2 -52.29 16.24 -41.67
CA ALA A 2 -51.25 17.18 -41.22
C ALA A 2 -50.92 17.14 -39.70
N SER A 3 -51.81 16.60 -38.86
CA SER A 3 -51.69 16.66 -37.38
C SER A 3 -50.72 15.64 -36.77
N ILE A 4 -50.52 14.48 -37.42
CA ILE A 4 -49.68 13.38 -36.88
C ILE A 4 -48.19 13.62 -37.17
N ARG A 5 -47.85 14.19 -38.35
CA ARG A 5 -46.47 14.54 -38.71
C ARG A 5 -45.89 15.63 -37.81
N SER A 6 -46.71 16.62 -37.41
CA SER A 6 -46.24 17.73 -36.56
C SER A 6 -45.93 17.28 -35.12
N LYS A 7 -46.72 16.35 -34.56
CA LYS A 7 -46.47 15.78 -33.23
C LYS A 7 -45.23 14.88 -33.21
N ALA A 8 -45.00 14.11 -34.27
CA ALA A 8 -43.81 13.26 -34.39
C ALA A 8 -42.51 14.11 -34.46
N VAL A 9 -42.50 15.18 -35.26
CA VAL A 9 -41.34 16.08 -35.38
C VAL A 9 -41.05 16.81 -34.05
N ALA A 10 -42.09 17.21 -33.31
CA ALA A 10 -41.94 17.80 -31.98
C ALA A 10 -41.34 16.81 -30.96
N LEU A 11 -41.80 15.56 -30.97
CA LEU A 11 -41.27 14.50 -30.08
C LEU A 11 -39.81 14.15 -30.38
N PHE A 12 -39.42 14.07 -31.65
CA PHE A 12 -38.02 13.84 -32.04
C PHE A 12 -37.11 15.02 -31.65
N SER A 13 -37.61 16.25 -31.74
CA SER A 13 -36.84 17.44 -31.36
C SER A 13 -36.60 17.52 -29.84
N ILE A 14 -37.60 17.18 -29.04
CA ILE A 14 -37.50 17.15 -27.57
C ILE A 14 -36.53 16.05 -27.13
N ALA A 15 -36.58 14.87 -27.75
CA ALA A 15 -35.65 13.78 -27.45
C ALA A 15 -34.19 14.15 -27.77
N ALA A 16 -33.94 14.82 -28.90
CA ALA A 16 -32.59 15.27 -29.28
C ALA A 16 -32.02 16.34 -28.32
N ILE A 17 -32.87 17.25 -27.84
CA ILE A 17 -32.50 18.28 -26.87
C ILE A 17 -32.20 17.67 -25.49
N CYS A 18 -32.99 16.68 -25.04
CA CYS A 18 -32.73 15.98 -23.78
C CYS A 18 -31.43 15.18 -23.81
N VAL A 19 -31.12 14.49 -24.92
CA VAL A 19 -29.87 13.72 -25.07
C VAL A 19 -28.64 14.63 -25.08
N SER A 20 -28.74 15.79 -25.71
CA SER A 20 -27.65 16.79 -25.73
C SER A 20 -27.48 17.52 -24.39
N LEU A 21 -28.56 17.76 -23.63
CA LEU A 21 -28.46 18.30 -22.27
C LEU A 21 -27.89 17.27 -21.28
N LEU A 22 -28.25 15.99 -21.42
CA LEU A 22 -27.69 14.90 -20.59
C LEU A 22 -26.19 14.68 -20.86
N SER A 23 -25.74 14.79 -22.11
CA SER A 23 -24.31 14.68 -22.45
C SER A 23 -23.49 15.91 -21.99
N LEU A 24 -24.07 17.11 -21.99
CA LEU A 24 -23.44 18.32 -21.44
C LEU A 24 -23.37 18.32 -19.91
N LEU A 25 -24.38 17.79 -19.20
CA LEU A 25 -24.34 17.56 -17.75
C LEU A 25 -23.25 16.56 -17.34
N SER A 26 -22.91 15.63 -18.23
CA SER A 26 -21.82 14.66 -18.03
C SER A 26 -20.43 15.30 -18.20
N PHE A 27 -20.33 16.38 -18.97
CA PHE A 27 -19.08 17.12 -19.20
C PHE A 27 -18.73 18.11 -18.08
N HIS A 28 -19.72 18.55 -17.29
CA HIS A 28 -19.50 19.44 -16.13
C HIS A 28 -19.22 18.71 -14.81
N LEU A 29 -19.14 17.37 -14.83
CA LEU A 29 -18.81 16.52 -13.68
C LEU A 29 -17.43 15.85 -13.83
N LEU A 30 -16.45 16.54 -14.43
CA LEU A 30 -15.04 16.23 -14.19
C LEU A 30 -14.64 16.90 -12.87
N PRO A 31 -14.49 16.15 -11.76
CA PRO A 31 -13.85 16.70 -10.58
C PRO A 31 -12.41 17.06 -10.98
N SER A 32 -12.17 18.36 -11.09
CA SER A 32 -10.83 18.93 -11.03
C SER A 32 -10.33 18.72 -9.60
N TYR A 33 -9.82 17.53 -9.29
CA TYR A 33 -9.22 17.24 -7.99
C TYR A 33 -7.87 16.55 -8.17
N ALA A 34 -6.90 17.16 -7.49
CA ALA A 34 -5.53 16.72 -7.25
C ALA A 34 -4.56 16.82 -8.44
N ARG A 35 -4.00 18.03 -8.58
CA ARG A 35 -2.61 18.22 -8.99
C ARG A 35 -1.73 17.40 -8.02
N LEU A 36 -1.32 16.19 -8.40
CA LEU A 36 -0.33 15.41 -7.65
C LEU A 36 1.05 16.04 -7.92
N ASP A 37 1.67 16.62 -6.90
CA ASP A 37 3.08 16.97 -6.95
C ASP A 37 3.90 15.67 -7.17
N PRO A 38 4.67 15.53 -8.27
CA PRO A 38 5.34 14.28 -8.63
C PRO A 38 6.70 14.14 -7.93
N VAL A 39 6.79 14.51 -6.65
CA VAL A 39 8.01 14.27 -5.86
C VAL A 39 7.83 12.93 -5.15
N LEU A 40 8.55 11.91 -5.65
CA LEU A 40 8.66 10.61 -5.01
C LEU A 40 9.33 10.78 -3.64
N ARG A 41 8.54 10.92 -2.59
CA ARG A 41 9.03 11.01 -1.21
C ARG A 41 9.21 9.62 -0.63
N LEU A 42 10.37 9.37 -0.03
CA LEU A 42 10.60 8.18 0.79
C LEU A 42 9.57 8.16 1.95
N PRO A 43 9.08 6.98 2.36
CA PRO A 43 8.12 6.87 3.47
C PRO A 43 8.57 7.59 4.76
N SER A 44 9.87 7.69 5.00
CA SER A 44 10.46 8.41 6.13
C SER A 44 10.34 9.94 6.09
N GLU A 45 10.17 10.57 4.93
CA GLU A 45 9.97 12.02 4.82
C GLU A 45 8.53 12.46 5.13
N ILE A 46 7.58 11.51 5.12
CA ILE A 46 6.15 11.79 5.34
C ILE A 46 5.78 11.69 6.83
N SER A 47 6.53 10.92 7.62
CA SER A 47 6.25 10.71 9.05
C SER A 47 6.33 11.99 9.90
N GLY A 48 6.82 13.11 9.35
CA GLY A 48 6.87 14.42 9.99
C GLY A 48 5.70 15.37 9.67
N ARG A 49 4.74 15.01 8.81
CA ARG A 49 3.64 15.92 8.44
C ARG A 49 2.29 15.19 8.42
N ARG A 50 1.41 15.54 9.36
CA ARG A 50 -0.01 15.13 9.37
C ARG A 50 -0.69 15.72 8.14
N LEU A 51 -1.00 14.88 7.16
CA LEU A 51 -1.89 15.21 6.06
C LEU A 51 -3.03 14.20 6.05
N GLU A 52 -4.19 14.69 6.47
CA GLU A 52 -5.50 14.14 6.17
C GLU A 52 -5.63 14.07 4.63
N ALA A 53 -5.45 12.89 4.05
CA ALA A 53 -5.76 12.64 2.65
C ALA A 53 -6.30 11.22 2.55
N GLY A 54 -7.61 11.13 2.28
CA GLY A 54 -8.34 9.88 2.19
C GLY A 54 -7.80 8.90 1.15
N GLY A 55 -8.06 7.63 1.39
CA GLY A 55 -7.76 6.52 0.49
C GLY A 55 -6.63 5.63 0.99
N ASP A 56 -7.01 4.48 1.55
CA ASP A 56 -6.17 3.33 1.92
C ASP A 56 -5.25 2.82 0.79
N ASP A 57 -5.56 3.21 -0.45
CA ASP A 57 -4.81 2.86 -1.66
C ASP A 57 -3.45 3.56 -1.74
N SER A 58 -3.18 4.57 -0.91
CA SER A 58 -1.95 5.39 -1.04
C SER A 58 -0.65 4.65 -0.67
N VAL A 59 -0.68 3.67 0.25
CA VAL A 59 0.53 2.91 0.63
C VAL A 59 0.92 1.92 -0.47
N GLY A 60 -0.05 1.14 -0.98
CA GLY A 60 0.17 0.19 -2.08
C GLY A 60 0.58 0.90 -3.38
N THR A 61 -0.04 2.04 -3.68
CA THR A 61 0.26 2.84 -4.89
C THR A 61 1.68 3.41 -4.89
N ARG A 62 2.26 3.73 -3.72
CA ARG A 62 3.64 4.25 -3.63
C ARG A 62 4.70 3.20 -3.99
N TRP A 63 4.54 1.97 -3.49
CA TRP A 63 5.43 0.87 -3.86
C TRP A 63 5.24 0.47 -5.31
N ALA A 64 4.01 0.52 -5.83
CA ALA A 64 3.73 0.23 -7.23
C ALA A 64 4.53 1.11 -8.21
N ILE A 65 4.82 2.38 -7.88
CA ILE A 65 5.67 3.25 -8.73
C ILE A 65 7.10 2.72 -8.82
N LEU A 66 7.65 2.23 -7.71
CA LEU A 66 8.99 1.67 -7.63
C LEU A 66 9.08 0.22 -8.18
N ILE A 67 8.00 -0.57 -8.09
CA ILE A 67 7.95 -1.98 -8.57
C ILE A 67 7.56 -2.07 -10.06
N ALA A 68 6.48 -1.40 -10.45
CA ALA A 68 5.84 -1.60 -11.76
C ALA A 68 6.20 -0.52 -12.79
N GLY A 69 6.77 0.61 -12.35
CA GLY A 69 6.61 1.85 -13.11
C GLY A 69 5.12 2.23 -13.20
N SER A 70 4.79 3.48 -13.54
CA SER A 70 3.38 3.87 -13.59
C SER A 70 2.64 3.15 -14.72
N SER A 71 1.85 2.12 -14.41
CA SER A 71 1.13 1.30 -15.39
C SER A 71 -0.14 1.96 -15.97
N GLY A 72 -0.12 3.29 -16.17
CA GLY A 72 -1.20 4.06 -16.78
C GLY A 72 -0.78 4.92 -17.99
N TYR A 73 0.52 4.97 -18.30
CA TYR A 73 1.06 5.77 -19.40
C TYR A 73 1.46 4.84 -20.56
N GLY A 74 0.62 4.78 -21.59
CA GLY A 74 0.65 3.80 -22.67
C GLY A 74 1.79 3.91 -23.69
N ASN A 75 3.02 4.23 -23.29
CA ASN A 75 4.18 4.11 -24.15
C ASN A 75 5.46 4.26 -23.30
N TYR A 76 6.27 3.22 -23.13
CA TYR A 76 7.75 3.27 -22.91
C TYR A 76 8.25 1.83 -22.69
N ARG A 77 8.77 1.19 -23.75
CA ARG A 77 10.19 0.78 -23.88
C ARG A 77 11.06 1.12 -22.67
N HIS A 78 11.69 0.09 -22.10
CA HIS A 78 12.80 0.09 -21.11
C HIS A 78 13.18 1.48 -20.55
N GLN A 79 12.63 1.84 -19.38
CA GLN A 79 12.94 3.12 -18.76
C GLN A 79 14.16 2.98 -17.83
N GLU A 80 15.32 3.37 -18.35
CA GLU A 80 16.59 3.54 -17.62
C GLU A 80 16.61 4.80 -16.71
N ASP A 81 15.51 5.56 -16.62
CA ASP A 81 15.51 6.91 -16.01
C ASP A 81 14.97 7.00 -14.57
N ASN A 82 15.08 5.94 -13.76
CA ASN A 82 14.77 6.02 -12.32
C ASN A 82 15.98 6.36 -11.43
N CYS A 83 17.19 6.39 -12.01
CA CYS A 83 18.44 6.60 -11.28
C CYS A 83 18.88 8.06 -11.23
N LEU A 84 17.91 8.98 -11.14
CA LEU A 84 18.19 10.39 -10.89
C LEU A 84 19.05 10.54 -9.62
N PRO A 85 19.89 11.60 -9.53
CA PRO A 85 20.85 11.78 -8.46
C PRO A 85 20.16 12.18 -7.14
N PHE A 86 19.38 11.27 -6.57
CA PHE A 86 18.81 11.41 -5.25
C PHE A 86 19.90 11.05 -4.22
N LYS A 87 20.46 12.09 -3.58
CA LYS A 87 21.30 11.96 -2.39
C LYS A 87 20.48 12.41 -1.18
N PRO A 88 19.86 11.49 -0.42
CA PRO A 88 19.19 11.87 0.81
C PRO A 88 20.23 12.37 1.81
N SER A 89 19.99 13.53 2.44
CA SER A 89 20.84 14.06 3.50
C SER A 89 20.74 13.26 4.80
N ALA A 90 19.62 12.55 5.00
CA ALA A 90 19.38 11.60 6.07
C ALA A 90 18.41 10.51 5.58
N VAL A 91 18.59 9.29 6.08
CA VAL A 91 17.75 8.13 5.75
C VAL A 91 17.28 7.48 7.06
N SER A 92 16.00 7.16 7.16
CA SER A 92 15.48 6.36 8.27
C SER A 92 16.16 5.00 8.30
N GLN A 93 16.50 4.49 9.49
CA GLN A 93 17.11 3.17 9.63
C GLN A 93 16.30 2.07 8.92
N ARG A 94 14.96 2.15 9.00
CA ARG A 94 14.05 1.21 8.33
C ARG A 94 14.09 1.27 6.80
N ASP A 95 14.55 2.38 6.23
CA ASP A 95 14.65 2.56 4.78
C ASP A 95 16.10 2.43 4.29
N ALA A 96 17.08 2.29 5.19
CA ALA A 96 18.49 2.19 4.84
C ALA A 96 18.78 0.99 3.93
N GLU A 97 18.19 -0.18 4.22
CA GLU A 97 18.33 -1.38 3.38
C GLU A 97 17.78 -1.15 1.96
N LEU A 98 16.58 -0.59 1.85
CA LEU A 98 15.96 -0.29 0.57
C LEU A 98 16.80 0.70 -0.25
N VAL A 99 17.25 1.79 0.39
CA VAL A 99 18.06 2.82 -0.27
C VAL A 99 19.41 2.25 -0.69
N TYR A 100 20.00 1.35 0.10
CA TYR A 100 21.24 0.66 -0.26
C TYR A 100 21.08 -0.09 -1.59
N TYR A 101 20.09 -0.99 -1.68
CA TYR A 101 19.90 -1.79 -2.90
C TYR A 101 19.43 -0.94 -4.10
N TRP A 102 18.71 0.15 -3.85
CA TRP A 102 18.34 1.12 -4.88
C TRP A 102 19.57 1.78 -5.50
N LEU A 103 20.46 2.28 -4.65
CA LEU A 103 21.73 2.86 -5.09
C LEU A 103 22.62 1.82 -5.78
N GLU A 104 22.62 0.59 -5.30
CA GLU A 104 23.37 -0.50 -5.93
C GLU A 104 22.85 -0.82 -7.33
N PHE A 105 21.53 -0.96 -7.50
CA PHE A 105 20.91 -1.13 -8.82
C PHE A 105 21.26 0.02 -9.76
N CYS A 106 21.14 1.26 -9.27
CA CYS A 106 21.36 2.45 -10.08
C CYS A 106 22.81 2.69 -10.50
N LYS A 107 23.76 2.35 -9.64
CA LYS A 107 25.20 2.51 -9.93
C LYS A 107 25.79 1.35 -10.69
N SER A 108 25.08 0.22 -10.78
CA SER A 108 25.58 -0.96 -11.48
C SER A 108 25.49 -0.79 -13.00
N PRO A 109 26.48 -1.26 -13.78
CA PRO A 109 26.45 -1.17 -15.23
C PRO A 109 25.25 -1.90 -15.85
N GLU A 110 24.73 -1.37 -16.95
CA GLU A 110 23.63 -2.00 -17.69
C GLU A 110 24.01 -3.41 -18.18
N GLY A 111 23.06 -4.34 -18.11
CA GLY A 111 23.28 -5.73 -18.49
C GLY A 111 24.22 -6.54 -17.58
N SER A 112 24.77 -5.95 -16.51
CA SER A 112 25.62 -6.68 -15.57
C SER A 112 24.80 -7.61 -14.66
N SER A 113 25.38 -8.75 -14.30
CA SER A 113 24.78 -9.65 -13.29
C SER A 113 24.52 -8.92 -11.97
N LYS A 114 25.44 -8.03 -11.57
CA LYS A 114 25.29 -7.20 -10.37
C LYS A 114 24.02 -6.34 -10.41
N LYS A 115 23.71 -5.72 -11.55
CA LYS A 115 22.49 -4.92 -11.69
C LYS A 115 21.24 -5.79 -11.57
N LEU A 116 21.25 -6.98 -12.19
CA LEU A 116 20.16 -7.95 -12.10
C LEU A 116 19.96 -8.46 -10.67
N ASP A 117 21.05 -8.78 -9.96
CA ASP A 117 21.00 -9.23 -8.57
C ASP A 117 20.46 -8.13 -7.64
N ALA A 118 20.92 -6.89 -7.81
CA ALA A 118 20.41 -5.74 -7.06
C ALA A 118 18.92 -5.48 -7.35
N GLN A 119 18.50 -5.61 -8.61
CA GLN A 119 17.09 -5.52 -8.99
C GLN A 119 16.25 -6.61 -8.31
N LYS A 120 16.75 -7.85 -8.26
CA LYS A 120 16.08 -8.96 -7.59
C LYS A 120 15.93 -8.71 -6.09
N GLU A 121 16.97 -8.22 -5.43
CA GLU A 121 16.91 -7.88 -4.00
C GLU A 121 15.93 -6.74 -3.72
N LEU A 122 15.91 -5.70 -4.57
CA LEU A 122 14.91 -4.64 -4.47
C LEU A 122 13.48 -5.17 -4.55
N ILE A 123 13.20 -6.01 -5.54
CA ILE A 123 11.87 -6.61 -5.72
C ILE A 123 11.51 -7.47 -4.50
N ASP A 124 12.44 -8.26 -3.96
CA ASP A 124 12.23 -9.07 -2.75
C ASP A 124 11.88 -8.21 -1.52
N ILE A 125 12.67 -7.16 -1.26
CA ILE A 125 12.43 -6.17 -0.18
C ILE A 125 11.03 -5.59 -0.31
N MET A 126 10.72 -5.08 -1.49
CA MET A 126 9.48 -4.32 -1.70
C MET A 126 8.25 -5.23 -1.63
N THR A 127 8.34 -6.42 -2.21
CA THR A 127 7.27 -7.42 -2.15
C THR A 127 6.99 -7.80 -0.71
N HIS A 128 8.04 -8.05 0.09
CA HIS A 128 7.89 -8.36 1.50
C HIS A 128 7.27 -7.20 2.29
N ARG A 129 7.79 -5.97 2.14
CA ARG A 129 7.29 -4.79 2.84
C ARG A 129 5.83 -4.50 2.53
N MET A 130 5.45 -4.58 1.25
CA MET A 130 4.08 -4.41 0.79
C MET A 130 3.16 -5.47 1.39
N HIS A 131 3.59 -6.73 1.41
CA HIS A 131 2.84 -7.82 2.01
C HIS A 131 2.61 -7.61 3.51
N VAL A 132 3.64 -7.27 4.28
CA VAL A 132 3.52 -7.03 5.72
C VAL A 132 2.60 -5.83 6.00
N ASP A 133 2.82 -4.71 5.31
CA ASP A 133 2.01 -3.50 5.49
C ASP A 133 0.53 -3.76 5.16
N LYS A 134 0.25 -4.40 4.01
CA LYS A 134 -1.10 -4.71 3.56
C LYS A 134 -1.79 -5.69 4.49
N SER A 135 -1.09 -6.76 4.89
CA SER A 135 -1.64 -7.80 5.76
C SER A 135 -2.06 -7.22 7.11
N ILE A 136 -1.19 -6.44 7.76
CA ILE A 136 -1.51 -5.88 9.08
C ILE A 136 -2.66 -4.87 9.00
N ASN A 137 -2.69 -4.03 7.96
CA ASN A 137 -3.81 -3.10 7.75
C ASN A 137 -5.13 -3.85 7.54
N LEU A 138 -5.15 -4.90 6.70
CA LEU A 138 -6.34 -5.70 6.47
C LEU A 138 -6.79 -6.45 7.73
N ILE A 139 -5.86 -7.01 8.50
CA ILE A 139 -6.17 -7.65 9.80
C ILE A 139 -6.86 -6.64 10.72
N GLY A 140 -6.31 -5.42 10.87
CA GLY A 140 -6.93 -4.40 11.71
C GLY A 140 -8.35 -4.03 11.27
N LYS A 141 -8.58 -3.96 9.96
CA LYS A 141 -9.92 -3.67 9.41
C LYS A 141 -10.91 -4.80 9.64
N LEU A 142 -10.48 -6.05 9.52
CA LEU A 142 -11.33 -7.21 9.78
C LEU A 142 -11.62 -7.37 11.28
N LEU A 143 -10.68 -7.01 12.15
CA LEU A 143 -10.87 -7.08 13.60
C LEU A 143 -11.76 -5.96 14.14
N PHE A 144 -11.60 -4.72 13.65
CA PHE A 144 -12.19 -3.54 14.29
C PHE A 144 -13.08 -2.69 13.38
N GLY A 145 -13.15 -2.99 12.08
CA GLY A 145 -13.83 -2.18 11.06
C GLY A 145 -12.89 -1.24 10.30
N ALA A 146 -13.34 -0.74 9.14
CA ALA A 146 -12.49 0.00 8.20
C ALA A 146 -11.89 1.29 8.78
N GLU A 147 -12.68 2.07 9.52
CA GLU A 147 -12.25 3.35 10.12
C GLU A 147 -11.49 3.10 11.43
N LYS A 148 -12.12 2.36 12.36
CA LYS A 148 -11.58 2.11 13.69
C LYS A 148 -10.33 1.23 13.68
N GLY A 149 -10.15 0.37 12.67
CA GLY A 149 -8.97 -0.46 12.53
C GLY A 149 -7.67 0.35 12.47
N ILE A 150 -7.65 1.42 11.66
CA ILE A 150 -6.45 2.26 11.53
C ILE A 150 -6.19 3.04 12.83
N GLU A 151 -7.26 3.54 13.47
CA GLU A 151 -7.18 4.24 14.75
C GLU A 151 -6.58 3.34 15.83
N VAL A 152 -7.13 2.14 16.02
CA VAL A 152 -6.66 1.17 17.01
C VAL A 152 -5.22 0.74 16.74
N LEU A 153 -4.87 0.38 15.49
CA LEU A 153 -3.52 -0.11 15.18
C LEU A 153 -2.43 0.96 15.37
N SER A 154 -2.77 2.24 15.27
CA SER A 154 -1.81 3.36 15.37
C SER A 154 -1.81 4.07 16.72
N ALA A 155 -2.81 3.81 17.57
CA ALA A 155 -2.98 4.46 18.87
C ALA A 155 -1.71 4.40 19.73
N PHE A 156 -1.34 5.54 20.32
CA PHE A 156 -0.23 5.64 21.25
C PHE A 156 -0.72 5.40 22.69
N ARG A 157 -0.01 4.55 23.43
CA ARG A 157 -0.31 4.25 24.83
C ARG A 157 0.97 3.96 25.62
N GLN A 158 0.94 4.21 26.94
CA GLN A 158 1.96 3.80 27.89
C GLN A 158 1.31 3.15 29.13
N PRO A 159 1.79 1.99 29.62
CA PRO A 159 2.78 1.13 28.98
C PRO A 159 2.28 0.62 27.62
N LEU A 160 3.21 0.23 26.75
CA LEU A 160 2.92 -0.18 25.36
C LEU A 160 1.87 -1.30 25.34
N VAL A 161 2.05 -2.30 26.19
CA VAL A 161 1.13 -3.43 26.34
C VAL A 161 0.95 -3.76 27.81
N ASP A 162 -0.24 -4.21 28.19
CA ASP A 162 -0.53 -4.71 29.54
C ASP A 162 -0.03 -6.15 29.72
N ASP A 163 -0.23 -7.00 28.70
CA ASP A 163 0.20 -8.41 28.70
C ASP A 163 1.26 -8.69 27.63
N TRP A 164 2.50 -8.88 28.07
CA TRP A 164 3.64 -9.20 27.21
C TRP A 164 3.57 -10.61 26.59
N ALA A 165 2.93 -11.57 27.25
CA ALA A 165 2.74 -12.92 26.71
C ALA A 165 1.73 -12.90 25.56
N CYS A 166 0.67 -12.10 25.71
CA CYS A 166 -0.29 -11.82 24.65
C CYS A 166 0.37 -11.12 23.46
N LEU A 167 1.19 -10.07 23.67
CA LEU A 167 1.96 -9.45 22.58
C LEU A 167 2.78 -10.46 21.78
N LYS A 168 3.56 -11.31 22.46
CA LYS A 168 4.36 -12.36 21.81
C LYS A 168 3.50 -13.35 21.04
N SER A 169 2.34 -13.72 21.60
CA SER A 169 1.38 -14.61 20.94
C SER A 169 0.82 -14.00 19.66
N MET A 170 0.41 -12.72 19.69
CA MET A 170 -0.09 -12.02 18.50
C MET A 170 0.96 -11.96 17.38
N VAL A 171 2.22 -11.71 17.74
CA VAL A 171 3.34 -11.72 16.78
C VAL A 171 3.54 -13.12 16.18
N ARG A 172 3.60 -14.16 17.01
CA ARG A 172 3.78 -15.55 16.54
C ARG A 172 2.63 -16.02 15.66
N ILE A 173 1.39 -15.69 16.01
CA ILE A 173 0.20 -16.04 15.23
C ILE A 173 0.26 -15.36 13.86
N PHE A 174 0.58 -14.06 13.82
CA PHE A 174 0.80 -13.36 12.56
C PHE A 174 1.88 -14.06 11.73
N GLU A 175 3.05 -14.31 12.31
CA GLU A 175 4.17 -14.91 11.56
C GLU A 175 3.87 -16.33 11.06
N THR A 176 3.06 -17.09 11.80
CA THR A 176 2.62 -18.42 11.40
C THR A 176 1.77 -18.39 10.12
N HIS A 177 0.89 -17.38 9.98
CA HIS A 177 -0.04 -17.30 8.85
C HIS A 177 0.45 -16.38 7.73
N CYS A 178 1.28 -15.39 8.04
CA CYS A 178 1.69 -14.34 7.11
C CYS A 178 3.19 -14.36 6.77
N GLY A 179 3.98 -15.25 7.40
CA GLY A 179 5.43 -15.30 7.24
C GLY A 179 6.16 -14.33 8.17
N SER A 180 7.50 -14.38 8.17
CA SER A 180 8.33 -13.58 9.08
C SER A 180 8.03 -12.08 8.98
N LEU A 181 8.17 -11.35 10.09
CA LEU A 181 8.12 -9.89 10.08
C LEU A 181 9.39 -9.26 9.50
N SER A 182 10.52 -9.98 9.49
CA SER A 182 11.87 -9.43 9.27
C SER A 182 12.18 -8.22 10.18
N GLU A 183 13.29 -7.54 9.93
CA GLU A 183 13.62 -6.29 10.64
C GLU A 183 12.60 -5.18 10.34
N TYR A 184 12.03 -5.17 9.13
CA TYR A 184 11.08 -4.15 8.71
C TYR A 184 9.78 -4.20 9.51
N GLY A 185 9.19 -5.39 9.66
CA GLY A 185 7.87 -5.60 10.24
C GLY A 185 7.80 -5.34 11.74
N ILE A 186 8.95 -5.27 12.44
CA ILE A 186 9.02 -4.90 13.87
C ILE A 186 8.44 -3.49 14.11
N LYS A 187 8.35 -2.63 13.07
CA LYS A 187 7.62 -1.35 13.16
C LYS A 187 6.17 -1.51 13.66
N TYR A 188 5.57 -2.68 13.49
CA TYR A 188 4.19 -2.99 13.86
C TYR A 188 4.03 -3.58 15.27
N THR A 189 5.09 -3.64 16.09
CA THR A 189 4.98 -4.08 17.49
C THR A 189 3.89 -3.33 18.27
N ARG A 190 3.73 -2.02 18.03
CA ARG A 190 2.64 -1.23 18.64
C ARG A 190 1.26 -1.69 18.18
N SER A 191 1.11 -2.02 16.90
CA SER A 191 -0.16 -2.50 16.36
C SER A 191 -0.56 -3.84 16.98
N PHE A 192 0.38 -4.78 17.14
CA PHE A 192 0.14 -6.03 17.87
C PHE A 192 -0.16 -5.79 19.36
N ALA A 193 0.52 -4.84 19.99
CA ALA A 193 0.23 -4.46 21.37
C ALA A 193 -1.19 -3.89 21.52
N ASN A 194 -1.64 -3.07 20.57
CA ASN A 194 -2.99 -2.50 20.59
C ASN A 194 -4.06 -3.57 20.34
N ILE A 195 -3.81 -4.53 19.45
CA ILE A 195 -4.69 -5.71 19.27
C ILE A 195 -4.82 -6.48 20.59
N CYS A 196 -3.69 -6.69 21.28
CA CYS A 196 -3.66 -7.35 22.58
C CYS A 196 -4.43 -6.57 23.65
N ASN A 197 -4.17 -5.28 23.78
CA ASN A 197 -4.86 -4.40 24.75
C ASN A 197 -6.37 -4.29 24.46
N ALA A 198 -6.80 -4.51 23.21
CA ALA A 198 -8.20 -4.56 22.83
C ALA A 198 -8.90 -5.90 23.19
N GLY A 199 -8.18 -6.85 23.79
CA GLY A 199 -8.74 -8.13 24.25
C GLY A 199 -9.05 -9.12 23.13
N ILE A 200 -8.40 -8.98 21.96
CA ILE A 200 -8.56 -9.95 20.86
C ILE A 200 -7.95 -11.28 21.26
N SER A 201 -8.71 -12.37 21.06
CA SER A 201 -8.25 -13.72 21.39
C SER A 201 -7.28 -14.26 20.34
N ASN A 202 -6.45 -15.23 20.75
CA ASN A 202 -5.51 -15.91 19.86
C ASN A 202 -6.25 -16.59 18.69
N GLU A 203 -7.41 -17.18 18.94
CA GLU A 203 -8.23 -17.87 17.93
C GLU A 203 -8.76 -16.90 16.88
N THR A 204 -9.27 -15.74 17.31
CA THR A 204 -9.73 -14.68 16.40
C THR A 204 -8.58 -14.16 15.55
N MET A 205 -7.43 -13.86 16.17
CA MET A 205 -6.24 -13.40 15.45
C MET A 205 -5.76 -14.44 14.42
N ALA A 206 -5.76 -15.73 14.77
CA ALA A 206 -5.35 -16.80 13.88
C ALA A 206 -6.29 -16.93 12.69
N LYS A 207 -7.61 -16.94 12.93
CA LYS A 207 -8.62 -17.03 11.87
C LYS A 207 -8.50 -15.86 10.88
N VAL A 208 -8.42 -14.63 11.39
CA VAL A 208 -8.31 -13.43 10.55
C VAL A 208 -6.98 -13.41 9.80
N SER A 209 -5.88 -13.79 10.45
CA SER A 209 -4.57 -13.84 9.78
C SER A 209 -4.54 -14.89 8.67
N ALA A 210 -5.16 -16.06 8.86
CA ALA A 210 -5.28 -17.10 7.84
C ALA A 210 -6.14 -16.65 6.64
N GLU A 211 -7.20 -15.88 6.88
CA GLU A 211 -8.05 -15.32 5.83
C GLU A 211 -7.30 -14.27 5.00
N VAL A 212 -6.59 -13.36 5.66
CA VAL A 212 -5.84 -12.28 4.99
C VAL A 212 -4.64 -12.83 4.22
N CYS A 213 -3.90 -13.75 4.82
CA CYS A 213 -2.64 -14.27 4.30
C CYS A 213 -2.81 -15.62 3.60
N SER A 214 -3.76 -15.70 2.67
CA SER A 214 -3.98 -16.89 1.84
C SER A 214 -2.79 -17.25 0.94
N GLN A 215 -1.95 -16.26 0.60
CA GLN A 215 -0.71 -16.43 -0.14
C GLN A 215 0.40 -15.63 0.55
N ILE A 216 1.43 -16.35 1.04
CA ILE A 216 2.64 -15.72 1.57
C ILE A 216 3.62 -15.58 0.40
N PRO A 217 4.17 -14.38 0.13
CA PRO A 217 5.19 -14.22 -0.87
C PRO A 217 6.40 -15.12 -0.59
N SER A 218 6.88 -15.82 -1.61
CA SER A 218 8.08 -16.66 -1.57
C SER A 218 9.38 -15.83 -1.59
N THR A 219 9.43 -14.79 -0.76
CA THR A 219 10.60 -13.93 -0.57
C THR A 219 11.53 -14.53 0.48
N ARG A 220 12.83 -14.21 0.39
CA ARG A 220 13.79 -14.59 1.45
C ARG A 220 13.36 -14.01 2.80
N ARG A 221 12.84 -12.78 2.78
CA ARG A 221 12.47 -12.00 3.98
C ARG A 221 11.20 -12.49 4.67
N SER A 222 10.30 -13.17 3.96
CA SER A 222 9.11 -13.81 4.55
C SER A 222 9.40 -15.19 5.17
N SER A 223 10.61 -15.72 5.01
CA SER A 223 10.95 -17.08 5.48
C SER A 223 11.08 -17.19 7.00
N LEU A 224 10.50 -18.24 7.57
CA LEU A 224 10.60 -18.57 9.01
C LEU A 224 11.80 -19.49 9.35
N HIS A 225 12.73 -19.74 8.41
CA HIS A 225 13.85 -20.67 8.65
C HIS A 225 14.76 -20.25 9.82
N ARG A 226 14.78 -18.96 10.20
CA ARG A 226 15.55 -18.43 11.34
C ARG A 226 14.72 -18.35 12.63
N GLY A 227 13.50 -18.89 12.62
CA GLY A 227 12.56 -18.83 13.74
C GLY A 227 11.63 -17.62 13.70
N PHE A 228 10.91 -17.45 14.81
CA PHE A 228 9.96 -16.37 15.03
C PHE A 228 10.64 -15.15 15.67
N SER A 229 10.06 -13.97 15.46
CA SER A 229 10.53 -12.71 16.03
C SER A 229 10.25 -12.58 17.53
N ALA A 230 9.40 -13.43 18.10
CA ALA A 230 8.94 -13.38 19.50
C ALA A 230 9.05 -14.74 20.21
#